data_AF-A0A7S4EUY3-F1
#
_entry.id   AF-A0A7S4EUY3-F1
#
_cell.length_a   1.000
_cell.length_b   1.000
_cell.length_c   1.000
_cell.angle_alpha   90.00
_cell.angle_beta   90.00
_cell.angle_gamma   90.00
#
_symmetry.space_group_name_H-M   'P 1'
#
loop_
_entity.id
_entity.type
_entity.pdbx_description
1 polymer ?
#
loop_
_entity_poly.entity_id
_entity_poly.type
_entity_poly.pdbx_seq_one_letter_code
_entity_poly.pdbx_strand_id
1 'polypeptide(L)'
;MAFARDETVANAMARETPSTEQRERLIARGRLPAPGQGPSAETRARSFFRTFVLAQGSNGEYAFVTTSGGDPGYEETSKIVAEAALQLASRRHELPLLRRRCGHGGVLTPAYALGMPFIRQLQARGIAFEQHDVDAARLPALVSALAAQRPPHSRCAALAVDV
;
A
#
# COMPACT_ATOMS: atom_id res chain seq x y z
N MET A 1 -0.75 3.40 -26.38
CA MET A 1 -1.84 3.40 -25.37
C MET A 1 -1.35 4.21 -24.18
N ALA A 2 -1.80 5.45 -24.05
CA ALA A 2 -1.36 6.38 -23.01
C ALA A 2 -2.18 6.16 -21.74
N PHE A 3 -1.53 5.60 -20.70
CA PHE A 3 -2.02 5.67 -19.32
C PHE A 3 -1.61 7.03 -18.75
N ALA A 4 -2.42 8.06 -18.99
CA ALA A 4 -2.35 9.32 -18.26
C ALA A 4 -3.73 9.98 -18.37
N ARG A 5 -4.64 9.60 -17.47
CA ARG A 5 -5.91 10.30 -17.28
C ARG A 5 -5.71 11.27 -16.12
N ASP A 6 -5.58 12.54 -16.49
CA ASP A 6 -5.51 13.72 -15.62
C ASP A 6 -4.31 13.78 -14.66
N GLU A 7 -3.16 14.21 -15.18
CA GLU A 7 -1.95 14.49 -14.40
C GLU A 7 -2.14 15.62 -13.37
N THR A 8 -3.20 16.44 -13.47
CA THR A 8 -3.42 17.57 -12.56
C THR A 8 -3.71 17.10 -11.14
N VAL A 9 -4.50 16.02 -10.98
CA VAL A 9 -4.79 15.43 -9.67
C VAL A 9 -3.56 14.72 -9.10
N ALA A 10 -2.80 13.99 -9.93
CA ALA A 10 -1.59 13.29 -9.50
C ALA A 10 -0.46 14.27 -9.10
N ASN A 11 -0.25 15.32 -9.87
CA ASN A 11 0.76 16.35 -9.60
C ASN A 11 0.41 17.21 -8.38
N ALA A 12 -0.87 17.50 -8.14
CA ALA A 12 -1.32 18.19 -6.93
C ALA A 12 -1.09 17.37 -5.64
N MET A 13 -1.01 16.04 -5.75
CA MET A 13 -0.78 15.12 -4.63
C MET A 13 0.70 14.79 -4.40
N ALA A 14 1.57 15.00 -5.40
CA ALA A 14 2.99 14.69 -5.33
C ALA A 14 3.72 15.71 -4.44
N ARG A 15 4.30 15.26 -3.32
CA ARG A 15 5.25 16.07 -2.56
C ARG A 15 6.61 16.01 -3.23
N GLU A 16 7.26 17.16 -3.43
CA GLU A 16 8.63 17.21 -3.93
C GLU A 16 9.56 16.41 -3.01
N THR A 17 10.37 15.54 -3.61
CA THR A 17 11.37 14.78 -2.84
C THR A 17 12.49 15.73 -2.44
N PRO A 18 12.88 15.81 -1.15
CA PRO A 18 13.95 16.70 -0.72
C PRO A 18 15.25 16.37 -1.44
N SER A 19 16.01 17.39 -1.82
CA SER A 19 17.33 17.26 -2.43
C SER A 19 18.30 16.51 -1.51
N THR A 20 19.37 15.95 -2.09
CA THR A 20 20.40 15.23 -1.33
C THR A 20 20.95 16.07 -0.18
N GLU A 21 21.27 17.34 -0.44
CA GLU A 21 21.75 18.27 0.60
C GLU A 21 20.71 18.51 1.70
N GLN A 22 19.42 18.65 1.35
CA GLN A 22 18.35 18.79 2.33
C GLN A 22 18.24 17.55 3.20
N ARG A 23 18.36 16.36 2.60
CA ARG A 23 18.34 15.08 3.31
C ARG A 23 19.53 14.94 4.26
N GLU A 24 20.73 15.27 3.80
CA GLU A 24 21.95 15.27 4.62
C GLU A 24 21.86 16.23 5.79
N ARG A 25 21.36 17.46 5.57
CA ARG A 25 21.11 18.44 6.64
C ARG A 25 20.11 17.92 7.67
N LEU A 26 19.08 17.21 7.24
CA LEU A 26 18.10 16.60 8.15
C LEU A 26 18.69 15.45 8.96
N ILE A 27 19.55 14.62 8.36
CA ILE A 27 20.29 13.55 9.06
C ILE A 27 21.25 14.16 10.08
N ALA A 28 22.05 15.15 9.69
CA ALA A 28 22.99 15.83 10.58
C ALA A 28 22.30 16.50 11.78
N ARG A 29 21.04 16.94 11.60
CA ARG A 29 20.20 17.52 12.66
C ARG A 29 19.42 16.48 13.47
N GLY A 30 19.64 15.19 13.24
CA GLY A 30 18.92 14.09 13.91
C GLY A 30 17.42 14.01 13.58
N ARG A 31 16.96 14.68 12.51
CA ARG A 31 15.55 14.69 12.09
C ARG A 31 15.20 13.52 11.17
N LEU A 32 16.19 12.89 10.57
CA LEU A 32 16.07 11.67 9.77
C LEU A 32 17.13 10.65 10.21
N PRO A 33 16.84 9.35 10.14
CA PRO A 33 17.82 8.32 10.45
C PRO A 33 18.95 8.29 9.41
N ALA A 34 20.14 7.90 9.85
CA ALA A 34 21.25 7.65 8.94
C ALA A 34 20.93 6.48 7.99
N PRO A 35 21.57 6.41 6.81
CA PRO A 35 21.43 5.26 5.92
C PRO A 35 21.69 3.94 6.67
N GLY A 36 20.77 2.99 6.56
CA GLY A 36 20.85 1.69 7.23
C GLY A 36 20.35 1.64 8.68
N GLN A 37 20.13 2.76 9.37
CA GLN A 37 19.58 2.73 10.74
C GLN A 37 18.06 2.51 10.78
N GLY A 38 17.34 3.07 9.81
CA GLY A 38 15.88 3.04 9.80
C GLY A 38 15.24 3.80 10.99
N PRO A 39 13.90 3.92 11.02
CA PRO A 39 13.19 4.56 12.12
C PRO A 39 13.23 3.71 13.42
N SER A 40 13.20 4.38 14.58
CA SER A 40 13.07 3.71 15.88
C SER A 40 11.76 2.92 15.97
N ALA A 41 11.70 1.93 16.87
CA ALA A 41 10.50 1.13 17.10
C ALA A 41 9.27 2.00 17.46
N GLU A 42 9.46 3.02 18.31
CA GLU A 42 8.41 3.97 18.66
C GLU A 42 7.93 4.80 17.46
N THR A 43 8.85 5.20 16.58
CA THR A 43 8.49 5.89 15.34
C THR A 43 7.67 4.98 14.44
N ARG A 44 8.10 3.74 14.22
CA ARG A 44 7.35 2.75 13.44
C ARG A 44 5.96 2.50 14.02
N ALA A 45 5.85 2.31 15.33
CA ALA A 45 4.57 2.07 16.00
C ALA A 45 3.57 3.23 15.84
N ARG A 46 4.06 4.46 15.62
CA ARG A 46 3.22 5.64 15.38
C ARG A 46 2.97 5.91 13.89
N SER A 47 3.76 5.33 13.01
CA SER A 47 3.65 5.48 11.55
C SER A 47 2.43 4.73 11.01
N PHE A 48 1.91 5.23 9.89
CA PHE A 48 0.87 4.59 9.12
C PHE A 48 1.02 4.99 7.65
N PHE A 49 0.36 4.26 6.76
CA PHE A 49 0.21 4.67 5.37
C PHE A 49 -1.25 4.66 4.95
N ARG A 50 -1.55 5.48 3.94
CA ARG A 50 -2.80 5.42 3.18
C ARG A 50 -2.47 5.73 1.72
N THR A 51 -2.90 4.83 0.84
CA THR A 51 -2.79 4.99 -0.61
C THR A 51 -4.18 5.16 -1.19
N PHE A 52 -4.28 6.04 -2.17
CA PHE A 52 -5.50 6.34 -2.90
C PHE A 52 -5.33 5.85 -4.34
N VAL A 53 -6.23 4.98 -4.80
CA VAL A 53 -6.26 4.47 -6.16
C VAL A 53 -7.55 4.91 -6.81
N LEU A 54 -7.44 5.67 -7.89
CA LEU A 54 -8.56 6.07 -8.72
C LEU A 54 -8.44 5.39 -10.08
N ALA A 55 -9.48 4.68 -10.49
CA ALA A 55 -9.60 4.09 -11.81
C ALA A 55 -10.87 4.61 -12.48
N GLN A 56 -10.81 4.84 -13.79
CA GLN A 56 -11.98 5.18 -14.60
C GLN A 56 -12.25 4.05 -15.60
N GLY A 57 -13.45 3.48 -15.55
CA GLY A 57 -13.95 2.49 -16.49
C GLY A 57 -14.15 3.05 -17.89
N SER A 58 -14.31 2.16 -18.88
CA SER A 58 -14.63 2.55 -20.26
C SER A 58 -16.04 3.16 -20.41
N ASN A 59 -16.94 2.86 -19.48
CA ASN A 59 -18.27 3.42 -19.35
C ASN A 59 -18.30 4.82 -18.69
N GLY A 60 -17.15 5.35 -18.27
CA GLY A 60 -17.04 6.64 -17.60
C GLY A 60 -17.24 6.58 -16.07
N GLU A 61 -17.57 5.41 -15.52
CA GLU A 61 -17.68 5.22 -14.07
C GLU A 61 -16.29 5.25 -13.41
N TYR A 62 -16.25 5.68 -12.15
CA TYR A 62 -15.02 5.72 -11.37
C TYR A 62 -15.07 4.68 -10.26
N ALA A 63 -13.94 4.00 -10.05
CA ALA A 63 -13.68 3.17 -8.88
C ALA A 63 -12.62 3.86 -8.03
N PHE A 64 -12.96 4.15 -6.78
CA PHE A 64 -12.05 4.72 -5.80
C PHE A 64 -11.77 3.72 -4.70
N VAL A 65 -10.50 3.38 -4.50
CA VAL A 65 -10.08 2.39 -3.51
C VAL A 65 -9.00 3.00 -2.63
N THR A 66 -9.12 2.79 -1.33
CA THR A 66 -8.06 3.12 -0.38
C THR A 66 -7.45 1.88 0.22
N THR A 67 -6.12 1.87 0.31
CA THR A 67 -5.35 0.87 1.06
C THR A 67 -4.66 1.53 2.22
N SER A 68 -4.72 0.96 3.43
CA SER A 68 -4.05 1.54 4.60
C SER A 68 -3.54 0.49 5.58
N GLY A 69 -2.53 0.86 6.36
CA GLY A 69 -1.89 0.00 7.36
C GLY A 69 -0.96 0.78 8.27
N GLY A 70 -0.14 0.07 9.05
CA GLY A 70 0.89 0.63 9.93
C GLY A 70 2.11 1.15 9.18
N ASP A 71 3.30 0.95 9.74
CA ASP A 71 4.54 1.47 9.19
C ASP A 71 4.82 0.98 7.75
N PRO A 72 4.86 1.88 6.74
CA PRO A 72 5.08 1.47 5.35
C PRO A 72 6.52 1.04 5.09
N GLY A 73 7.48 1.54 5.87
CA GLY A 73 8.90 1.38 5.57
C GLY A 73 9.44 -0.01 5.87
N TYR A 74 8.95 -0.64 6.93
CA TYR A 74 9.51 -1.88 7.44
C TYR A 74 8.41 -2.90 7.73
N GLU A 75 7.47 -2.55 8.61
CA GLU A 75 6.54 -3.53 9.18
C GLU A 75 5.53 -4.04 8.15
N GLU A 76 4.80 -3.15 7.47
CA GLU A 76 3.78 -3.57 6.51
C GLU A 76 4.38 -4.16 5.23
N THR A 77 5.49 -3.59 4.74
CA THR A 77 6.18 -4.13 3.56
C THR A 77 6.71 -5.55 3.84
N SER A 78 7.32 -5.79 5.01
CA SER A 78 7.77 -7.13 5.39
C SER A 78 6.60 -8.11 5.52
N LYS A 79 5.48 -7.68 6.12
CA LYS A 79 4.25 -8.48 6.19
C LYS A 79 3.72 -8.86 4.81
N ILE A 80 3.64 -7.91 3.89
CA ILE A 80 3.16 -8.15 2.52
C ILE A 80 4.02 -9.21 1.82
N VAL A 81 5.35 -9.09 1.90
CA VAL A 81 6.28 -10.04 1.27
C VAL A 81 6.20 -11.42 1.94
N ALA A 82 6.15 -11.47 3.27
CA ALA A 82 6.06 -12.72 4.02
C ALA A 82 4.76 -13.48 3.72
N GLU A 83 3.62 -12.79 3.70
CA GLU A 83 2.33 -13.40 3.36
C GLU A 83 2.29 -13.89 1.91
N ALA A 84 2.93 -13.17 0.98
CA ALA A 84 3.06 -13.62 -0.40
C ALA A 84 3.85 -14.94 -0.48
N ALA A 85 4.99 -15.02 0.23
CA ALA A 85 5.79 -16.23 0.30
C ALA A 85 5.04 -17.40 0.96
N LEU A 86 4.36 -17.15 2.08
CA LEU A 86 3.58 -18.15 2.81
C LEU A 86 2.44 -18.72 1.95
N GLN A 87 1.74 -17.87 1.21
CA GLN A 87 0.70 -18.34 0.29
C GLN A 87 1.25 -19.23 -0.82
N LEU A 88 2.37 -18.84 -1.42
CA LEU A 88 3.01 -19.62 -2.47
C LEU A 88 3.54 -20.95 -1.96
N ALA A 89 4.06 -21.00 -0.73
CA ALA A 89 4.63 -22.20 -0.13
C ALA A 89 3.57 -23.16 0.41
N SER A 90 2.54 -22.65 1.09
CA SER A 90 1.65 -23.49 1.91
C SER A 90 0.20 -23.53 1.43
N ARG A 91 -0.24 -22.57 0.60
CA ARG A 91 -1.64 -22.46 0.14
C ARG A 91 -1.78 -22.33 -1.36
N ARG A 92 -0.79 -22.86 -2.11
CA ARG A 92 -0.72 -22.72 -3.57
C ARG A 92 -2.00 -23.18 -4.28
N HIS A 93 -2.66 -24.21 -3.77
CA HIS A 93 -3.90 -24.78 -4.31
C HIS A 93 -5.10 -23.82 -4.30
N GLU A 94 -5.07 -22.79 -3.45
CA GLU A 94 -6.11 -21.76 -3.35
C GLU A 94 -5.91 -20.60 -4.35
N LEU A 95 -4.72 -20.53 -4.97
CA LEU A 95 -4.28 -19.35 -5.69
C LEU A 95 -4.71 -19.36 -7.16
N PRO A 96 -5.02 -18.17 -7.75
CA PRO A 96 -5.42 -18.06 -9.15
C PRO A 96 -4.40 -18.59 -10.15
N LEU A 97 -3.09 -18.54 -9.84
CA LEU A 97 -2.05 -19.00 -10.76
C LEU A 97 -2.21 -20.45 -11.22
N LEU A 98 -2.93 -21.29 -10.45
CA LEU A 98 -3.18 -22.70 -10.82
C LEU A 98 -4.42 -22.89 -11.71
N ARG A 99 -5.28 -21.87 -11.80
CA ARG A 99 -6.56 -21.95 -12.54
C ARG A 99 -6.53 -21.17 -13.86
N ARG A 100 -5.48 -20.38 -14.11
CA ARG A 100 -5.38 -19.53 -15.31
C ARG A 100 -4.82 -20.32 -16.49
N ARG A 101 -5.45 -20.13 -17.67
CA ARG A 101 -5.13 -20.85 -18.92
C ARG A 101 -3.74 -20.55 -19.48
N CYS A 102 -3.16 -19.41 -19.12
CA CYS A 102 -1.87 -18.95 -19.63
C CYS A 102 -0.76 -19.45 -18.70
N GLY A 103 -0.20 -20.65 -18.97
CA GLY A 103 1.09 -21.18 -18.52
C GLY A 103 1.61 -20.83 -17.09
N HIS A 104 1.94 -21.87 -16.32
CA HIS A 104 2.41 -21.77 -14.93
C HIS A 104 3.87 -21.28 -14.74
N GLY A 105 4.28 -20.17 -15.37
CA GLY A 105 5.67 -19.70 -15.26
C GLY A 105 5.92 -18.25 -15.66
N GLY A 106 7.16 -17.80 -15.41
CA GLY A 106 7.61 -16.44 -15.69
C GLY A 106 7.60 -15.51 -14.46
N VAL A 107 7.88 -14.23 -14.70
CA VAL A 107 7.83 -13.18 -13.67
C VAL A 107 6.40 -12.66 -13.60
N LEU A 108 5.70 -13.01 -12.53
CA LEU A 108 4.28 -12.71 -12.36
C LEU A 108 4.09 -11.57 -11.35
N THR A 109 3.11 -10.71 -11.61
CA THR A 109 2.70 -9.70 -10.62
C THR A 109 1.90 -10.37 -9.49
N PRO A 110 1.94 -9.82 -8.26
CA PRO A 110 1.14 -10.34 -7.14
C PRO A 110 -0.36 -10.40 -7.46
N ALA A 111 -0.88 -9.39 -8.19
CA ALA A 111 -2.28 -9.35 -8.63
C ALA A 111 -2.64 -10.53 -9.54
N TYR A 112 -1.72 -10.92 -10.43
CA TYR A 112 -1.93 -12.06 -11.33
C TYR A 112 -1.81 -13.40 -10.60
N ALA A 113 -0.76 -13.56 -9.78
CA ALA A 113 -0.40 -14.83 -9.16
C ALA A 113 -1.25 -15.17 -7.93
N LEU A 114 -1.46 -14.20 -7.03
CA LEU A 114 -2.01 -14.44 -5.70
C LEU A 114 -3.48 -14.01 -5.58
N GLY A 115 -3.85 -12.88 -6.19
CA GLY A 115 -5.23 -12.39 -6.30
C GLY A 115 -5.98 -12.23 -4.96
N MET A 116 -7.29 -12.48 -4.96
CA MET A 116 -8.16 -12.26 -3.78
C MET A 116 -7.79 -13.08 -2.52
N PRO A 117 -7.31 -14.34 -2.61
CA PRO A 117 -6.75 -15.03 -1.44
C PRO A 117 -5.70 -14.20 -0.70
N PHE A 118 -4.82 -13.49 -1.42
CA PHE A 118 -3.80 -12.62 -0.84
C PHE A 118 -4.38 -11.40 -0.15
N ILE A 119 -5.30 -10.70 -0.82
CA ILE A 119 -6.01 -9.56 -0.22
C ILE A 119 -6.67 -9.96 1.12
N ARG A 120 -7.34 -11.11 1.17
CA ARG A 120 -7.98 -11.59 2.41
C ARG A 120 -6.98 -11.86 3.53
N GLN A 121 -5.81 -12.41 3.23
CA GLN A 121 -4.78 -12.60 4.26
C GLN A 121 -4.21 -11.27 4.74
N LEU A 122 -3.93 -10.34 3.83
CA LEU A 122 -3.46 -9.00 4.22
C LEU A 122 -4.50 -8.27 5.10
N GLN A 123 -5.80 -8.39 4.80
CA GLN A 123 -6.87 -7.89 5.66
C GLN A 123 -6.87 -8.55 7.03
N ALA A 124 -6.70 -9.87 7.10
CA ALA A 124 -6.57 -10.59 8.37
C ALA A 124 -5.32 -10.19 9.19
N ARG A 125 -4.30 -9.59 8.54
CA ARG A 125 -3.09 -9.04 9.16
C ARG A 125 -3.12 -7.53 9.40
N GLY A 126 -4.28 -6.90 9.22
CA GLY A 126 -4.49 -5.48 9.57
C GLY A 126 -4.25 -4.48 8.43
N ILE A 127 -4.05 -4.94 7.19
CA ILE A 127 -4.01 -4.06 6.02
C ILE A 127 -5.42 -3.91 5.45
N ALA A 128 -5.99 -2.72 5.57
CA ALA A 128 -7.33 -2.43 5.10
C ALA A 128 -7.35 -2.11 3.60
N PHE A 129 -8.36 -2.65 2.92
CA PHE A 129 -8.72 -2.32 1.54
C PHE A 129 -10.20 -1.90 1.55
N GLU A 130 -10.47 -0.66 1.17
CA GLU A 130 -11.79 -0.04 1.24
C GLU A 130 -12.16 0.47 -0.15
N GLN A 131 -13.28 0.03 -0.70
CA GLN A 131 -13.86 0.58 -1.91
C GLN A 131 -14.88 1.65 -1.54
N HIS A 132 -14.85 2.75 -2.29
CA HIS A 132 -15.73 3.90 -2.08
C HIS A 132 -16.52 4.13 -3.37
N ASP A 133 -17.84 4.09 -3.26
CA ASP A 133 -18.74 4.43 -4.35
C ASP A 133 -18.95 5.94 -4.34
N VAL A 134 -18.21 6.66 -5.20
CA VAL A 134 -18.24 8.12 -5.25
C VAL A 134 -18.18 8.65 -6.68
N ASP A 135 -18.99 9.67 -6.93
CA ASP A 135 -18.91 10.45 -8.17
C ASP A 135 -17.59 11.22 -8.25
N ALA A 136 -17.10 11.41 -9.47
CA ALA A 136 -15.86 12.14 -9.73
C ALA A 136 -15.80 13.52 -9.07
N ALA A 137 -16.93 14.24 -9.05
CA ALA A 137 -17.05 15.57 -8.45
C ALA A 137 -16.79 15.60 -6.94
N ARG A 138 -16.97 14.47 -6.23
CA ARG A 138 -16.81 14.37 -4.77
C ARG A 138 -15.44 13.84 -4.35
N LEU A 139 -14.63 13.36 -5.30
CA LEU A 139 -13.31 12.76 -5.02
C LEU A 139 -12.35 13.70 -4.28
N PRO A 140 -12.15 14.98 -4.67
CA PRO A 140 -11.18 15.83 -3.98
C PRO A 140 -11.51 16.05 -2.50
N ALA A 141 -12.80 16.22 -2.18
CA ALA A 141 -13.28 16.40 -0.82
C ALA A 141 -13.11 15.10 -0.01
N LEU A 142 -13.43 13.94 -0.59
CA LEU A 142 -13.25 12.65 0.06
C LEU A 142 -11.77 12.35 0.34
N VAL A 143 -10.89 12.54 -0.65
CA VAL A 143 -9.44 12.33 -0.48
C VAL A 143 -8.90 13.22 0.65
N SER A 144 -9.30 14.49 0.67
CA SER A 144 -8.90 15.44 1.72
C SER A 144 -9.38 14.99 3.11
N ALA A 145 -10.64 14.55 3.21
CA ALA A 145 -11.19 14.05 4.46
C ALA A 145 -10.49 12.77 4.94
N LEU A 146 -10.21 11.83 4.04
CA LEU A 146 -9.53 10.56 4.38
C LEU A 146 -8.04 10.75 4.70
N ALA A 147 -7.36 11.70 4.05
CA ALA A 147 -5.96 12.03 4.32
C ALA A 147 -5.75 12.68 5.69
N ALA A 148 -6.75 13.41 6.20
CA ALA A 148 -6.74 13.99 7.54
C ALA A 148 -6.99 12.97 8.66
N GLN A 149 -7.50 11.78 8.33
CA GLN A 149 -7.86 10.75 9.29
C GLN A 149 -6.72 9.75 9.50
N ARG A 150 -6.54 9.34 10.75
CA ARG A 150 -5.65 8.22 11.09
C ARG A 150 -6.40 6.91 10.79
N PRO A 151 -5.79 5.94 10.08
CA PRO A 151 -6.46 4.68 9.77
C PRO A 151 -6.78 3.87 11.04
N PRO A 152 -7.92 3.16 11.05
CA PRO A 152 -8.47 2.51 12.24
C PRO A 152 -7.55 1.43 12.82
N HIS A 153 -6.75 0.77 11.98
CA HIS A 153 -5.84 -0.31 12.39
C HIS A 153 -4.42 0.16 12.77
N SER A 154 -4.18 1.48 12.88
CA SER A 154 -2.87 2.03 13.30
C SER A 154 -2.53 1.84 14.78
N ARG A 155 -3.35 1.09 15.53
CA ARG A 155 -2.91 0.49 16.79
C ARG A 155 -2.04 -0.71 16.40
N CYS A 156 -0.74 -0.48 16.39
CA CYS A 156 0.29 -1.51 16.36
C CYS A 156 0.04 -2.47 17.53
N ALA A 157 -0.90 -3.41 17.37
CA ALA A 157 -0.86 -4.65 18.12
C ALA A 157 0.38 -5.34 17.58
N ALA A 158 1.43 -5.37 18.39
CA ALA A 158 2.58 -6.21 18.14
C ALA A 158 2.06 -7.64 17.88
N LEU A 159 1.89 -7.98 16.60
CA LEU A 159 1.78 -9.35 16.18
C LEU A 159 3.18 -9.91 16.42
N ALA A 160 3.38 -10.47 17.61
CA ALA A 160 4.39 -11.48 17.84
C ALA A 160 4.15 -12.54 16.75
N VAL A 161 4.99 -12.50 15.72
CA VAL A 161 5.15 -13.62 14.81
C VAL A 161 5.98 -14.61 15.62
N ASP A 162 5.31 -15.40 16.47
CA ASP A 162 5.91 -16.63 16.98
C ASP A 162 6.02 -17.56 15.76
N VAL A 163 7.23 -17.60 15.19
CA VAL A 163 7.69 -18.63 14.25
C VAL A 163 8.10 -19.85 15.06
#